data_AF-A0A8X8KQS9-F1
#
_entry.id   AF-A0A8X8KQS9-F1
#
_cell.length_a   1.000
_cell.length_b   1.000
_cell.length_c   1.000
_cell.angle_alpha   90.00
_cell.angle_beta   90.00
_cell.angle_gamma   90.00
#
_symmetry.space_group_name_H-M   'P 1'
#
loop_
_entity.id
_entity.type
_entity.pdbx_description
1 polymer ?
#
loop_
_entity_poly.entity_id
_entity_poly.type
_entity_poly.pdbx_seq_one_letter_code
_entity_poly.pdbx_strand_id
1 'polypeptide(L)'
;MRRALLIALLTVQVLAGCLPGHRDGGPGVAASGAPAAIEVTALDAPGQGAPMAVPDGTADADLPQNTAGQSGAGAAQVGPEGAQAAPAVAGDPSAGGNSAEGNTAATGETSAQDAALAEPPPPKSASELACERRGGQFAAAGTSGARACVLRTRDGGQQCRRQGDCQGQCLARSNTCAPVTPLFGCHEILQADGRRVTLCID
;
A
#
# COMPACT_ATOMS: atom_id res chain seq x y z
N MET A 1 6.55 21.68 -49.03
CA MET A 1 7.67 22.18 -48.19
C MET A 1 7.20 22.88 -46.91
N ARG A 2 6.25 23.83 -46.94
CA ARG A 2 5.76 24.51 -45.72
C ARG A 2 5.09 23.60 -44.67
N ARG A 3 4.38 22.55 -45.11
CA ARG A 3 3.76 21.56 -44.20
C ARG A 3 4.78 20.65 -43.50
N ALA A 4 5.90 20.34 -44.16
CA ALA A 4 6.98 19.55 -43.55
C ALA A 4 7.74 20.36 -42.49
N LEU A 5 7.88 21.68 -42.70
CA LEU A 5 8.49 22.59 -41.74
C LEU A 5 7.65 22.71 -40.45
N LEU A 6 6.32 22.74 -40.57
CA LEU A 6 5.40 22.83 -39.41
C LEU A 6 5.41 21.55 -38.55
N ILE A 7 5.50 20.38 -39.18
CA ILE A 7 5.56 19.09 -38.45
C ILE A 7 6.90 18.97 -37.71
N ALA A 8 8.02 19.41 -38.30
CA ALA A 8 9.32 19.42 -37.66
C ALA A 8 9.40 20.41 -36.47
N LEU A 9 8.70 21.56 -36.56
CA LEU A 9 8.63 22.53 -35.46
C LEU A 9 7.79 22.03 -34.28
N LEU A 10 6.73 21.27 -34.54
CA LEU A 10 5.86 20.69 -33.51
C LEU A 10 6.54 19.55 -32.75
N THR A 11 7.38 18.73 -33.40
CA THR A 11 8.09 17.63 -32.74
C THR A 11 9.22 18.13 -31.82
N VAL A 12 9.87 19.26 -32.13
CA VAL A 12 10.91 19.85 -31.27
C VAL A 12 10.33 20.41 -29.96
N GLN A 13 9.13 20.98 -29.99
CA GLN A 13 8.47 21.55 -28.79
C GLN A 13 8.09 20.48 -27.76
N VAL A 14 7.75 19.25 -28.19
CA VAL A 14 7.31 18.18 -27.28
C VAL A 14 8.49 17.56 -26.50
N LEU A 15 9.72 17.60 -27.03
CA LEU A 15 10.91 17.08 -26.32
C LEU A 15 11.47 18.01 -25.23
N ALA A 16 11.08 19.29 -25.18
CA ALA A 16 11.60 20.24 -24.19
C ALA A 16 10.84 20.22 -22.84
N GLY A 17 9.75 19.45 -22.72
CA GLY A 17 8.85 19.48 -21.55
C GLY A 17 9.23 18.58 -20.37
N CYS A 18 10.30 17.78 -20.44
CA CYS A 18 10.70 16.83 -19.39
C CYS A 18 12.06 17.14 -18.76
N LEU A 19 12.41 18.42 -18.56
CA LEU A 19 13.54 18.76 -17.69
C LEU A 19 13.06 18.89 -16.24
N PRO A 20 13.53 18.03 -15.31
CA PRO A 20 13.32 18.24 -13.88
C PRO A 20 13.98 19.55 -13.45
N GLY A 21 13.21 20.38 -12.74
CA GLY A 21 13.57 21.74 -12.35
C GLY A 21 14.90 21.84 -11.62
N HIS A 22 15.85 22.51 -12.29
CA HIS A 22 17.05 23.09 -11.71
C HIS A 22 16.64 24.32 -10.87
N ARG A 23 16.81 24.23 -9.55
CA ARG A 23 16.68 25.39 -8.65
C ARG A 23 18.06 26.03 -8.50
N ASP A 24 18.28 27.12 -9.22
CA ASP A 24 19.37 28.06 -8.97
C ASP A 24 19.02 28.96 -7.77
N GLY A 25 19.93 29.08 -6.81
CA GLY A 25 19.81 30.06 -5.74
C GLY A 25 20.76 29.84 -4.57
N GLY A 26 22.04 30.20 -4.74
CA GLY A 26 22.98 30.36 -3.62
C GLY A 26 24.37 30.84 -4.07
N PRO A 27 24.84 32.02 -3.64
CA PRO A 27 26.12 32.56 -4.10
C PRO A 27 27.30 32.00 -3.32
N GLY A 28 28.36 31.64 -4.06
CA GLY A 28 29.73 31.98 -3.70
C GLY A 28 30.41 31.17 -2.61
N VAL A 29 31.17 30.15 -3.02
CA VAL A 29 32.52 29.94 -2.49
C VAL A 29 33.43 29.45 -3.60
N ALA A 30 34.57 30.14 -3.70
CA ALA A 30 35.51 30.10 -4.80
C ALA A 30 36.15 28.72 -5.01
N ALA A 31 36.46 28.45 -6.28
CA ALA A 31 37.32 27.37 -6.72
C ALA A 31 38.76 27.56 -6.20
N SER A 32 39.41 26.45 -5.84
CA SER A 32 40.86 26.29 -5.85
C SER A 32 41.16 24.81 -6.14
N GLY A 33 41.84 24.56 -7.26
CA GLY A 33 42.11 23.22 -7.77
C GLY A 33 43.37 22.57 -7.20
N ALA A 34 43.39 21.25 -7.23
CA ALA A 34 44.49 20.35 -7.63
C ALA A 34 44.10 18.89 -7.28
N PRO A 35 44.53 17.88 -8.05
CA PRO A 35 44.22 16.47 -7.76
C PRO A 35 45.17 15.92 -6.70
N ALA A 36 44.64 15.61 -5.52
CA ALA A 36 45.38 14.91 -4.47
C ALA A 36 44.82 13.50 -4.26
N ALA A 37 45.75 12.58 -4.02
CA ALA A 37 45.57 11.14 -3.90
C ALA A 37 44.49 10.73 -2.89
N ILE A 38 43.86 9.59 -3.15
CA ILE A 38 42.98 8.90 -2.21
C ILE A 38 43.88 8.27 -1.13
N GLU A 39 44.10 8.98 -0.03
CA GLU A 39 44.57 8.39 1.23
C GLU A 39 43.38 7.85 2.02
N VAL A 40 43.41 6.54 2.26
CA VAL A 40 42.48 5.84 3.15
C VAL A 40 42.99 6.03 4.57
N THR A 41 42.55 7.10 5.23
CA THR A 41 42.77 7.27 6.67
C THR A 41 41.56 6.73 7.42
N ALA A 42 41.68 5.49 7.88
CA ALA A 42 40.95 5.03 9.04
C ALA A 42 41.35 5.92 10.23
N LEU A 43 40.39 6.56 10.89
CA LEU A 43 40.63 7.19 12.17
C LEU A 43 39.51 6.83 13.14
N ASP A 44 39.93 5.99 14.08
CA ASP A 44 39.29 5.58 15.31
C ASP A 44 39.26 6.75 16.34
N ALA A 45 38.30 6.65 17.27
CA ALA A 45 38.20 7.35 18.57
C ALA A 45 37.57 8.78 18.62
N PRO A 46 37.20 9.27 19.82
CA PRO A 46 36.13 8.78 20.69
C PRO A 46 35.14 9.90 21.07
N GLY A 47 34.06 9.52 21.77
CA GLY A 47 32.95 10.40 22.13
C GLY A 47 33.33 11.68 22.88
N GLN A 48 32.57 12.73 22.58
CA GLN A 48 32.37 13.90 23.43
C GLN A 48 30.88 14.24 23.38
N GLY A 49 30.22 14.05 24.51
CA GLY A 49 28.91 14.61 24.74
C GLY A 49 28.98 16.14 24.80
N ALA A 50 28.02 16.79 24.15
CA ALA A 50 27.60 18.12 24.51
C ALA A 50 26.08 18.22 24.29
N PRO A 51 25.35 18.86 25.21
CA PRO A 51 23.89 18.89 25.24
C PRO A 51 23.37 19.96 24.29
N MET A 52 22.47 19.60 23.38
CA MET A 52 21.69 20.59 22.63
C MET A 52 20.32 20.76 23.27
N ALA A 53 20.28 21.80 24.12
CA ALA A 53 19.22 22.77 24.32
C ALA A 53 17.79 22.37 23.92
N VAL A 54 16.97 22.15 24.96
CA VAL A 54 15.52 22.36 24.95
C VAL A 54 15.23 23.85 24.70
N PRO A 55 14.41 24.22 23.71
CA PRO A 55 13.76 25.52 23.72
C PRO A 55 12.58 25.48 24.71
N ASP A 56 12.77 26.17 25.83
CA ASP A 56 11.69 26.67 26.67
C ASP A 56 10.99 27.80 25.89
N GLY A 57 9.75 27.55 25.47
CA GLY A 57 8.97 28.42 24.61
C GLY A 57 7.56 28.55 25.18
N THR A 58 7.44 29.51 26.08
CA THR A 58 6.25 30.01 26.77
C THR A 58 4.99 30.09 25.92
N ALA A 59 3.89 29.69 26.57
CA ALA A 59 2.50 29.98 26.29
C ALA A 59 2.20 31.23 25.44
N ASP A 60 1.43 31.04 24.38
CA ASP A 60 0.32 31.94 24.05
C ASP A 60 -0.85 31.09 23.55
N ALA A 61 -1.98 31.29 24.24
CA ALA A 61 -3.26 30.71 23.91
C ALA A 61 -3.91 31.57 22.83
N ASP A 62 -4.18 30.99 21.65
CA ASP A 62 -5.19 31.55 20.76
C ASP A 62 -5.98 30.40 20.12
N LEU A 63 -7.14 30.15 20.72
CA LEU A 63 -8.19 29.29 20.21
C LEU A 63 -8.94 30.03 19.09
N PRO A 64 -9.09 29.48 17.87
CA PRO A 64 -10.23 29.85 17.06
C PRO A 64 -11.48 29.17 17.64
N GLN A 65 -12.24 29.95 18.41
CA GLN A 65 -13.63 29.64 18.73
C GLN A 65 -14.41 29.56 17.42
N ASN A 66 -14.76 28.36 16.97
CA ASN A 66 -15.76 28.20 15.92
C ASN A 66 -17.12 28.03 16.60
N THR A 67 -17.72 29.19 16.87
CA THR A 67 -19.01 29.39 17.51
C THR A 67 -20.13 28.92 16.58
N ALA A 68 -21.01 28.11 17.13
CA ALA A 68 -22.30 27.75 16.57
C ALA A 68 -23.16 28.98 16.23
N GLY A 69 -23.98 28.89 15.17
CA GLY A 69 -25.23 29.66 15.10
C GLY A 69 -25.72 30.06 13.70
N GLN A 70 -26.63 29.26 13.13
CA GLN A 70 -27.91 29.66 12.49
C GLN A 70 -28.47 28.42 11.74
N SER A 71 -29.46 27.69 12.27
CA SER A 71 -30.89 28.05 12.45
C SER A 71 -31.53 28.63 11.19
N GLY A 72 -31.97 27.73 10.31
CA GLY A 72 -32.98 28.00 9.29
C GLY A 72 -34.16 27.04 9.50
N ALA A 73 -35.26 27.59 10.00
CA ALA A 73 -36.53 26.91 10.19
C ALA A 73 -37.19 26.60 8.84
N GLY A 74 -37.73 25.40 8.70
CA GLY A 74 -38.55 24.97 7.57
C GLY A 74 -39.42 23.81 7.99
N ALA A 75 -40.49 24.12 8.73
CA ALA A 75 -41.52 23.19 9.13
C ALA A 75 -42.40 22.81 7.93
N ALA A 76 -42.58 21.51 7.72
CA ALA A 76 -43.81 20.94 7.17
C ALA A 76 -43.95 19.52 7.73
N GLN A 77 -44.67 19.43 8.85
CA GLN A 77 -45.27 18.19 9.33
C GLN A 77 -46.55 17.92 8.55
N VAL A 78 -46.78 16.68 8.12
CA VAL A 78 -48.06 15.96 8.27
C VAL A 78 -47.76 14.45 8.29
N GLY A 79 -48.16 13.74 9.37
CA GLY A 79 -48.17 12.27 9.47
C GLY A 79 -49.41 11.64 8.81
N PRO A 80 -49.98 10.51 9.27
CA PRO A 80 -49.54 9.57 10.31
C PRO A 80 -49.55 8.08 9.87
N GLU A 81 -49.22 7.22 10.84
CA GLU A 81 -49.56 5.79 10.98
C GLU A 81 -50.17 5.01 9.80
N GLY A 82 -49.43 3.99 9.38
CA GLY A 82 -49.92 2.84 8.64
C GLY A 82 -49.18 1.58 9.07
N ALA A 83 -49.61 0.98 10.17
CA ALA A 83 -49.25 -0.39 10.51
C ALA A 83 -49.81 -1.34 9.44
N GLN A 84 -48.96 -2.12 8.78
CA GLN A 84 -49.37 -3.30 8.03
C GLN A 84 -48.24 -4.34 8.00
N ALA A 85 -48.45 -5.35 8.85
CA ALA A 85 -48.14 -6.77 8.72
C ALA A 85 -46.88 -7.22 7.96
N ALA A 86 -46.03 -7.93 8.70
CA ALA A 86 -45.08 -8.89 8.18
C ALA A 86 -45.76 -9.95 7.29
N PRO A 87 -45.16 -10.35 6.15
CA PRO A 87 -45.31 -11.69 5.64
C PRO A 87 -44.23 -12.58 6.28
N ALA A 88 -44.67 -13.49 7.14
CA ALA A 88 -43.92 -14.69 7.48
C ALA A 88 -43.82 -15.55 6.21
N VAL A 89 -42.72 -15.42 5.46
CA VAL A 89 -42.28 -16.45 4.53
C VAL A 89 -41.36 -17.38 5.30
N ALA A 90 -41.96 -18.44 5.84
CA ALA A 90 -41.27 -19.66 6.22
C ALA A 90 -40.65 -20.26 4.94
N GLY A 91 -39.40 -19.91 4.68
CA GLY A 91 -38.54 -20.59 3.73
C GLY A 91 -37.96 -21.83 4.41
N ASP A 92 -38.50 -22.98 4.04
CA ASP A 92 -38.05 -24.33 4.34
C ASP A 92 -36.53 -24.49 4.10
N PRO A 93 -35.68 -24.72 5.12
CA PRO A 93 -34.35 -25.24 4.89
C PRO A 93 -34.50 -26.73 4.61
N SER A 94 -34.79 -27.06 3.35
CA SER A 94 -34.65 -28.42 2.85
C SER A 94 -33.21 -28.88 3.11
N ALA A 95 -33.12 -29.76 4.10
CA ALA A 95 -31.99 -30.58 4.42
C ALA A 95 -31.65 -31.45 3.20
N GLY A 96 -30.77 -30.95 2.34
CA GLY A 96 -30.02 -31.76 1.38
C GLY A 96 -28.83 -32.40 2.09
N GLY A 97 -29.10 -33.46 2.85
CA GLY A 97 -28.07 -34.36 3.34
C GLY A 97 -27.47 -35.14 2.19
N ASN A 98 -26.23 -34.81 1.81
CA ASN A 98 -25.39 -35.74 1.07
C ASN A 98 -24.43 -36.39 2.07
N SER A 99 -24.98 -37.39 2.76
CA SER A 99 -24.18 -38.40 3.44
C SER A 99 -23.38 -39.18 2.41
N ALA A 100 -22.10 -39.28 2.71
CA ALA A 100 -21.16 -40.35 2.43
C ALA A 100 -21.74 -41.63 1.80
N GLU A 101 -21.18 -41.99 0.65
CA GLU A 101 -20.88 -43.34 0.11
C GLU A 101 -20.14 -43.03 -1.21
N GLY A 102 -18.83 -43.13 -1.36
CA GLY A 102 -17.91 -44.19 -0.98
C GLY A 102 -17.12 -44.51 -2.26
N ASN A 103 -15.81 -44.23 -2.30
CA ASN A 103 -14.89 -45.10 -3.03
C ASN A 103 -13.43 -44.91 -2.58
N THR A 104 -12.88 -46.01 -2.10
CA THR A 104 -11.47 -46.42 -2.21
C THR A 104 -10.45 -45.78 -1.27
N ALA A 105 -10.40 -46.35 -0.06
CA ALA A 105 -9.12 -46.66 0.55
C ALA A 105 -8.39 -47.75 -0.28
N ALA A 106 -7.05 -47.64 -0.30
CA ALA A 106 -6.05 -48.49 -0.98
C ALA A 106 -5.99 -48.29 -2.51
N THR A 107 -4.92 -47.75 -3.09
CA THR A 107 -3.53 -48.12 -2.82
C THR A 107 -2.65 -46.87 -2.78
N GLY A 108 -2.25 -46.49 -1.56
CA GLY A 108 -1.09 -45.65 -1.34
C GLY A 108 0.17 -46.45 -1.63
N GLU A 109 0.43 -46.67 -2.92
CA GLU A 109 1.74 -47.05 -3.47
C GLU A 109 2.08 -46.01 -4.55
N THR A 110 2.21 -44.75 -4.13
CA THR A 110 3.09 -43.80 -4.83
C THR A 110 4.30 -43.62 -3.93
N SER A 111 5.20 -44.58 -4.14
CA SER A 111 6.65 -44.45 -4.07
C SER A 111 7.24 -43.60 -2.94
N ALA A 112 7.45 -44.28 -1.80
CA ALA A 112 8.64 -44.08 -0.98
C ALA A 112 9.97 -44.38 -1.73
N GLN A 113 9.91 -44.65 -3.04
CA GLN A 113 11.04 -44.95 -3.92
C GLN A 113 11.48 -43.77 -4.79
N ASP A 114 10.78 -42.62 -4.74
CA ASP A 114 11.24 -41.35 -5.34
C ASP A 114 11.88 -40.41 -4.30
N ALA A 115 12.12 -40.91 -3.07
CA ALA A 115 12.88 -40.20 -2.04
C ALA A 115 14.40 -40.43 -2.18
N ALA A 116 14.84 -41.22 -3.16
CA ALA A 116 16.25 -41.49 -3.42
C ALA A 116 16.79 -40.50 -4.47
N LEU A 117 17.46 -39.46 -3.98
CA LEU A 117 18.07 -38.31 -4.70
C LEU A 117 17.14 -37.10 -4.94
N ALA A 118 16.38 -36.68 -3.93
CA ALA A 118 15.98 -35.27 -3.87
C ALA A 118 17.23 -34.42 -3.60
N GLU A 119 17.73 -33.72 -4.61
CA GLU A 119 18.78 -32.72 -4.45
C GLU A 119 18.35 -31.71 -3.37
N PRO A 120 19.24 -31.34 -2.43
CA PRO A 120 18.88 -30.39 -1.38
C PRO A 120 18.34 -29.10 -2.03
N PRO A 121 17.25 -28.53 -1.48
CA PRO A 121 16.70 -27.31 -2.02
C PRO A 121 17.78 -26.23 -2.06
N PRO A 122 17.79 -25.38 -3.10
CA PRO A 122 18.77 -24.32 -3.21
C PRO A 122 18.73 -23.40 -1.97
N PRO A 123 19.87 -22.84 -1.55
CA PRO A 123 19.90 -21.95 -0.41
C PRO A 123 19.03 -20.71 -0.64
N LYS A 124 18.33 -20.27 0.41
CA LYS A 124 17.47 -19.08 0.37
C LYS A 124 18.27 -17.82 0.09
N SER A 125 17.68 -16.91 -0.67
CA SER A 125 18.26 -15.59 -0.92
C SER A 125 18.26 -14.69 0.32
N ALA A 126 19.12 -13.67 0.35
CA ALA A 126 19.14 -12.69 1.44
C ALA A 126 17.80 -11.94 1.58
N SER A 127 17.12 -11.64 0.47
CA SER A 127 15.80 -10.99 0.44
C SER A 127 14.70 -11.88 1.01
N GLU A 128 14.76 -13.18 0.73
CA GLU A 128 13.82 -14.16 1.27
C GLU A 128 13.97 -14.29 2.78
N LEU A 129 15.19 -14.45 3.27
CA LEU A 129 15.48 -14.47 4.71
C LEU A 129 15.06 -13.16 5.39
N ALA A 130 15.28 -12.01 4.76
CA ALA A 130 14.83 -10.72 5.29
C ALA A 130 13.30 -10.61 5.35
N CYS A 131 12.59 -11.17 4.38
CA CYS A 131 11.14 -11.20 4.38
C CYS A 131 10.59 -12.05 5.54
N GLU A 132 11.13 -13.25 5.70
CA GLU A 132 10.73 -14.19 6.74
C GLU A 132 10.99 -13.65 8.14
N ARG A 133 12.13 -12.97 8.35
CA ARG A 133 12.43 -12.29 9.63
C ARG A 133 11.41 -11.21 10.00
N ARG A 134 10.75 -10.59 9.02
CA ARG A 134 9.67 -9.61 9.24
C ARG A 134 8.29 -10.27 9.39
N GLY A 135 8.22 -11.60 9.38
CA GLY A 135 6.97 -12.36 9.40
C GLY A 135 6.23 -12.37 8.05
N GLY A 136 6.90 -12.02 6.96
CA GLY A 136 6.34 -12.08 5.61
C GLY A 136 6.59 -13.43 4.92
N GLN A 137 5.91 -13.64 3.81
CA GLN A 137 6.10 -14.76 2.90
C GLN A 137 6.76 -14.26 1.61
N PHE A 138 7.86 -14.91 1.20
CA PHE A 138 8.50 -14.60 -0.08
C PHE A 138 7.82 -15.40 -1.19
N ALA A 139 6.94 -14.76 -1.95
CA ALA A 139 6.07 -15.41 -2.93
C ALA A 139 6.24 -14.77 -4.31
N ALA A 140 5.82 -15.49 -5.36
CA ALA A 140 5.68 -14.89 -6.67
C ALA A 140 4.70 -13.71 -6.60
N ALA A 141 5.06 -12.63 -7.26
CA ALA A 141 4.35 -11.37 -7.31
C ALA A 141 4.11 -11.00 -8.77
N GLY A 142 2.91 -10.47 -9.03
CA GLY A 142 2.52 -10.03 -10.36
C GLY A 142 2.58 -11.13 -11.42
N THR A 143 2.74 -10.70 -12.66
CA THR A 143 2.80 -11.56 -13.85
C THR A 143 4.22 -11.82 -14.34
N SER A 144 5.19 -11.02 -13.89
CA SER A 144 6.60 -11.10 -14.28
C SER A 144 7.36 -12.32 -13.74
N GLY A 145 6.78 -13.05 -12.78
CA GLY A 145 7.48 -14.12 -12.06
C GLY A 145 8.51 -13.61 -11.05
N ALA A 146 8.58 -12.30 -10.84
CA ALA A 146 9.35 -11.72 -9.75
C ALA A 146 8.86 -12.27 -8.41
N ARG A 147 9.77 -12.42 -7.45
CA ARG A 147 9.40 -12.79 -6.08
C ARG A 147 9.48 -11.56 -5.19
N ALA A 148 8.46 -11.36 -4.38
CA ALA A 148 8.38 -10.24 -3.45
C ALA A 148 7.99 -10.70 -2.04
N CYS A 149 8.21 -9.81 -1.08
CA CYS A 149 7.81 -10.04 0.29
C CYS A 149 6.35 -9.62 0.50
N VAL A 150 5.49 -10.59 0.81
CA VAL A 150 4.09 -10.36 1.15
C VAL A 150 3.93 -10.43 2.66
N LEU A 151 3.48 -9.35 3.29
CA LEU A 151 3.20 -9.31 4.72
C LEU A 151 1.70 -9.34 4.97
N ARG A 152 1.25 -10.10 5.98
CA ARG A 152 -0.12 -10.03 6.48
C ARG A 152 -0.32 -8.71 7.23
N THR A 153 -1.43 -8.04 6.95
CA THR A 153 -1.84 -6.86 7.71
C THR A 153 -2.58 -7.30 8.97
N ARG A 154 -2.47 -6.52 10.05
CA ARG A 154 -3.11 -6.84 11.34
C ARG A 154 -4.60 -6.52 11.36
N ASP A 155 -5.00 -5.63 10.47
CA ASP A 155 -6.32 -5.04 10.31
C ASP A 155 -7.09 -5.60 9.11
N GLY A 156 -6.56 -6.63 8.44
CA GLY A 156 -7.20 -7.26 7.29
C GLY A 156 -8.68 -7.62 7.54
N GLY A 157 -9.57 -7.13 6.69
CA GLY A 157 -11.01 -7.34 6.77
C GLY A 157 -11.76 -6.37 7.69
N GLN A 158 -11.08 -5.54 8.47
CA GLN A 158 -11.73 -4.49 9.26
C GLN A 158 -12.33 -3.41 8.35
N GLN A 159 -13.39 -2.74 8.81
CA GLN A 159 -14.05 -1.68 8.05
C GLN A 159 -13.18 -0.42 7.99
N CYS A 160 -13.16 0.24 6.83
CA CYS A 160 -12.40 1.46 6.58
C CYS A 160 -13.20 2.44 5.71
N ARG A 161 -12.82 3.72 5.74
CA ARG A 161 -13.42 4.78 4.91
C ARG A 161 -12.41 5.44 3.97
N ARG A 162 -11.13 5.27 4.22
CA ARG A 162 -10.01 5.82 3.43
C ARG A 162 -8.74 5.02 3.69
N GLN A 163 -7.72 5.24 2.86
CA GLN A 163 -6.44 4.53 2.96
C GLN A 163 -5.80 4.63 4.36
N GLY A 164 -5.86 5.80 5.00
CA GLY A 164 -5.19 6.06 6.27
C GLY A 164 -5.79 5.33 7.48
N ASP A 165 -6.94 4.67 7.31
CA ASP A 165 -7.55 3.87 8.38
C ASP A 165 -6.92 2.46 8.48
N CYS A 166 -6.12 2.06 7.48
CA CYS A 166 -5.55 0.72 7.37
C CYS A 166 -4.02 0.71 7.42
N GLN A 167 -3.42 -0.41 7.84
CA GLN A 167 -1.98 -0.68 7.66
C GLN A 167 -1.63 -0.91 6.17
N GLY A 168 -2.59 -1.47 5.42
CA GLY A 168 -2.53 -1.64 3.97
C GLY A 168 -3.44 -0.67 3.24
N GLN A 169 -4.11 -1.16 2.19
CA GLN A 169 -5.06 -0.37 1.40
C GLN A 169 -6.50 -0.60 1.86
N CYS A 170 -7.33 0.44 1.79
CA CYS A 170 -8.77 0.32 1.98
C CYS A 170 -9.44 -0.08 0.65
N LEU A 171 -10.01 -1.29 0.58
CA LEU A 171 -10.64 -1.81 -0.64
C LEU A 171 -11.97 -1.12 -0.89
N ALA A 172 -12.10 -0.43 -2.01
CA ALA A 172 -13.26 0.41 -2.27
C ALA A 172 -14.53 -0.39 -2.59
N ARG A 173 -14.42 -1.67 -3.00
CA ARG A 173 -15.59 -2.52 -3.27
C ARG A 173 -16.28 -2.97 -1.98
N SER A 174 -15.52 -3.30 -0.95
CA SER A 174 -16.02 -3.84 0.32
C SER A 174 -15.97 -2.83 1.47
N ASN A 175 -15.25 -1.73 1.31
CA ASN A 175 -14.86 -0.80 2.39
C ASN A 175 -14.15 -1.50 3.54
N THR A 176 -13.29 -2.48 3.22
CA THR A 176 -12.50 -3.22 4.21
C THR A 176 -11.00 -3.14 3.94
N CYS A 177 -10.18 -3.21 4.98
CA CYS A 177 -8.72 -3.20 4.88
C CYS A 177 -8.22 -4.47 4.19
N ALA A 178 -7.25 -4.31 3.28
CA ALA A 178 -6.62 -5.41 2.56
C ALA A 178 -5.92 -6.38 3.52
N PRO A 179 -5.97 -7.71 3.30
CA PRO A 179 -5.40 -8.70 4.21
C PRO A 179 -3.87 -8.88 4.11
N VAL A 180 -3.26 -8.32 3.07
CA VAL A 180 -1.82 -8.40 2.80
C VAL A 180 -1.28 -7.10 2.21
N THR A 181 0.02 -6.88 2.35
CA THR A 181 0.76 -5.77 1.72
C THR A 181 2.10 -6.26 1.13
N PRO A 182 2.49 -5.80 -0.08
CA PRO A 182 1.67 -5.04 -1.01
C PRO A 182 0.53 -5.89 -1.60
N LEU A 183 -0.52 -5.23 -2.10
CA LEU A 183 -1.66 -5.88 -2.73
C LEU A 183 -1.42 -5.97 -4.24
N PHE A 184 -0.81 -7.08 -4.68
CA PHE A 184 -0.49 -7.33 -6.09
C PHE A 184 -1.74 -7.48 -6.97
N GLY A 185 -1.64 -7.07 -8.22
CA GLY A 185 -2.73 -6.97 -9.18
C GLY A 185 -3.35 -5.58 -9.22
N CYS A 186 -4.45 -5.44 -9.98
CA CYS A 186 -5.22 -4.21 -10.08
C CYS A 186 -6.45 -4.26 -9.17
N HIS A 187 -6.51 -3.34 -8.21
CA HIS A 187 -7.58 -3.26 -7.22
C HIS A 187 -8.15 -1.86 -7.12
N GLU A 188 -9.46 -1.77 -6.91
CA GLU A 188 -10.12 -0.51 -6.58
C GLU A 188 -9.92 -0.20 -5.10
N ILE A 189 -9.26 0.90 -4.79
CA ILE A 189 -8.94 1.33 -3.44
C ILE A 189 -9.49 2.73 -3.15
N LEU A 190 -9.67 3.06 -1.88
CA LEU A 190 -9.92 4.43 -1.44
C LEU A 190 -8.58 5.06 -1.05
N GLN A 191 -8.27 6.22 -1.63
CA GLN A 191 -7.10 7.03 -1.26
C GLN A 191 -7.29 7.71 0.10
N ALA A 192 -6.28 8.47 0.53
CA ALA A 192 -6.29 9.20 1.79
C ALA A 192 -7.43 10.23 1.90
N ASP A 193 -7.88 10.79 0.78
CA ASP A 193 -9.01 11.72 0.67
C ASP A 193 -10.36 11.01 0.43
N GLY A 194 -10.39 9.68 0.47
CA GLY A 194 -11.60 8.88 0.26
C GLY A 194 -12.00 8.71 -1.21
N ARG A 195 -11.21 9.23 -2.17
CA ARG A 195 -11.48 9.02 -3.59
C ARG A 195 -11.19 7.59 -3.99
N ARG A 196 -12.08 7.01 -4.79
CA ARG A 196 -11.86 5.71 -5.44
C ARG A 196 -10.87 5.85 -6.59
N VAL A 197 -9.85 5.00 -6.62
CA VAL A 197 -8.91 4.84 -7.73
C VAL A 197 -8.54 3.38 -7.93
N THR A 198 -8.12 3.05 -9.15
CA THR A 198 -7.48 1.77 -9.46
C THR A 198 -5.99 1.84 -9.13
N LEU A 199 -5.50 0.95 -8.26
CA LEU A 199 -4.09 0.74 -8.00
C LEU A 199 -3.65 -0.60 -8.60
N CYS A 200 -2.67 -0.56 -9.50
CA CYS A 200 -2.07 -1.75 -10.12
C CYS A 200 -0.62 -1.89 -9.66
N ILE A 201 -0.27 -3.03 -9.06
CA ILE A 201 1.10 -3.39 -8.67
C ILE A 201 1.43 -4.75 -9.30
N ASP A 202 2.55 -4.85 -10.03
CA ASP A 202 3.15 -6.11 -10.50
C ASP A 202 4.29 -6.52 -9.56
#